data_AF-A0A3D2X9V9-F1
#
_entry.id   AF-A0A3D2X9V9-F1
#
_cell.length_a   1.000
_cell.length_b   1.000
_cell.length_c   1.000
_cell.angle_alpha   90.00
_cell.angle_beta   90.00
_cell.angle_gamma   90.00
#
_symmetry.space_group_name_H-M   'P 1'
#
loop_
_entity.id
_entity.type
_entity.pdbx_description
1 polymer ?
#
loop_
_entity_poly.entity_id
_entity_poly.type
_entity_poly.pdbx_seq_one_letter_code
_entity_poly.pdbx_strand_id
1 'polypeptide(L)'
;MWFVWLLGVIIRGVIWGCATNAVVNNKGYNENWFWWGFFFGFIALIVALTKPECYISYDYQSSSLLSQAAQEESGKRMLRNDGWKCQCGRVNPSYTGTCACGRSKDMVDEQKRKAEEERKKAEEEKKSQEKLAEDNLKLDNLKKMKELLDVGAITQEEYDTKKKQLLDI
;
A
#
# COMPACT_ATOMS: atom_id res chain seq x y z
N MET A 1 11.79 35.76 -61.38
CA MET A 1 12.05 34.30 -61.41
C MET A 1 12.65 33.78 -60.10
N TRP A 2 13.71 34.41 -59.57
CA TRP A 2 14.37 33.98 -58.33
C TRP A 2 13.46 33.95 -57.09
N PHE A 3 12.58 34.94 -56.91
CA PHE A 3 11.61 34.97 -55.80
C PHE A 3 10.62 33.79 -55.82
N VAL A 4 10.16 33.38 -57.00
CA VAL A 4 9.24 32.23 -57.15
C VAL A 4 9.94 30.93 -56.77
N TRP A 5 11.21 30.79 -57.15
CA TRP A 5 12.03 29.64 -56.77
C TRP A 5 12.29 29.60 -55.26
N LEU A 6 12.58 30.75 -54.64
CA LEU A 6 12.75 30.89 -53.20
C LEU A 6 11.47 30.50 -52.44
N LEU A 7 10.31 31.01 -52.87
CA LEU A 7 9.01 30.63 -52.28
C LEU A 7 8.74 29.13 -52.42
N GLY A 8 9.06 28.52 -53.57
CA GLY A 8 8.93 27.08 -53.77
C GLY A 8 9.77 26.24 -52.80
N VAL A 9 11.00 26.68 -52.53
CA VAL A 9 11.89 26.02 -51.55
C VAL A 9 11.35 26.14 -50.12
N ILE A 10 10.83 27.31 -49.74
CA ILE A 10 10.21 27.52 -48.43
C ILE A 10 8.99 26.62 -48.25
N ILE A 11 8.07 26.59 -49.23
CA ILE A 11 6.86 25.77 -49.17
C ILE A 11 7.24 24.29 -49.04
N ARG A 12 8.22 23.83 -49.83
CA ARG A 12 8.75 22.46 -49.73
C ARG A 12 9.28 22.17 -48.33
N GLY A 13 10.08 23.08 -47.76
CA GLY A 13 10.60 22.93 -46.41
C GLY A 13 9.49 22.85 -45.35
N VAL A 14 8.47 23.70 -45.43
CA VAL A 14 7.34 23.68 -44.48
C VAL A 14 6.59 22.36 -44.53
N ILE A 15 6.32 21.82 -45.72
CA ILE A 15 5.65 20.52 -45.88
C ILE A 15 6.44 19.41 -45.19
N TRP A 16 7.76 19.32 -45.44
CA TRP A 16 8.60 18.32 -44.80
C TRP A 16 8.73 18.52 -43.29
N GLY A 17 8.85 19.77 -42.83
CA GLY A 17 8.88 20.09 -41.41
C GLY A 17 7.60 19.64 -40.69
N CYS A 18 6.43 19.92 -41.25
CA CYS A 18 5.17 19.47 -40.67
C CYS A 18 5.06 17.94 -40.67
N ALA A 19 5.46 17.28 -41.77
CA ALA A 19 5.41 15.83 -41.89
C ALA A 19 6.30 15.12 -40.87
N THR A 20 7.56 15.56 -40.70
CA THR A 20 8.46 14.96 -39.69
C THR A 20 7.95 15.23 -38.28
N ASN A 21 7.49 16.44 -37.98
CA ASN A 21 6.95 16.78 -36.67
C ASN A 21 5.72 15.92 -36.32
N ALA A 22 4.84 15.66 -37.29
CA ALA A 22 3.67 14.80 -37.11
C ALA A 22 4.05 13.34 -36.82
N VAL A 23 5.01 12.77 -37.57
CA VAL A 23 5.49 11.39 -37.36
C VAL A 23 6.07 11.22 -35.95
N VAL A 24 6.75 12.23 -35.47
CA VAL A 24 7.45 12.24 -34.19
C VAL A 24 6.48 12.38 -33.03
N ASN A 25 5.53 13.31 -33.16
CA ASN A 25 4.45 13.47 -32.19
C ASN A 25 3.60 12.20 -32.11
N ASN A 26 3.33 11.53 -33.24
CA ASN A 26 2.60 10.26 -33.25
C ASN A 26 3.39 9.12 -32.59
N LYS A 27 4.73 9.18 -32.61
CA LYS A 27 5.62 8.26 -31.88
C LYS A 27 5.74 8.57 -30.39
N GLY A 28 5.11 9.65 -29.89
CA GLY A 28 5.05 10.00 -28.47
C GLY A 28 6.16 10.93 -27.97
N TYR A 29 6.98 11.48 -28.88
CA TYR A 29 7.99 12.47 -28.52
C TYR A 29 7.36 13.88 -28.44
N ASN A 30 7.73 14.65 -27.41
CA ASN A 30 7.28 16.04 -27.22
C ASN A 30 8.25 17.08 -27.79
N GLU A 31 9.25 16.65 -28.58
CA GLU A 31 10.25 17.54 -29.15
C GLU A 31 9.80 18.10 -30.51
N ASN A 32 10.02 19.40 -30.72
CA ASN A 32 9.66 20.06 -31.98
C ASN A 32 10.63 19.68 -33.09
N TRP A 33 10.31 18.62 -33.82
CA TRP A 33 11.15 18.08 -34.88
C TRP A 33 10.89 18.72 -36.27
N PHE A 34 10.08 19.79 -36.29
CA PHE A 34 9.78 20.61 -37.46
C PHE A 34 11.04 21.17 -38.15
N TRP A 35 11.95 21.78 -37.39
CA TRP A 35 13.13 22.44 -37.96
C TRP A 35 14.08 21.45 -38.64
N TRP A 36 14.16 20.22 -38.13
CA TRP A 36 14.97 19.19 -38.78
C TRP A 36 14.33 18.71 -40.08
N GLY A 37 13.00 18.58 -40.14
CA GLY A 37 12.30 18.31 -41.39
C GLY A 37 12.41 19.44 -42.40
N PHE A 38 12.40 20.70 -41.93
CA PHE A 38 12.49 21.88 -42.79
C PHE A 38 13.83 21.96 -43.55
N PHE A 39 14.96 21.72 -42.86
CA PHE A 39 16.29 21.83 -43.46
C PHE A 39 16.79 20.53 -44.11
N PHE A 40 16.44 19.37 -43.57
CA PHE A 40 16.97 18.07 -44.04
C PHE A 40 15.94 17.24 -44.83
N GLY A 41 14.70 17.72 -44.94
CA GLY A 41 13.65 17.13 -45.78
C GLY A 41 13.44 15.64 -45.52
N PHE A 42 13.68 14.84 -46.55
CA PHE A 42 13.50 13.39 -46.51
C PHE A 42 14.46 12.67 -45.54
N ILE A 43 15.68 13.18 -45.34
CA ILE A 43 16.64 12.55 -44.42
C ILE A 43 16.13 12.62 -42.97
N ALA A 44 15.57 13.76 -42.57
CA ALA A 44 14.95 13.89 -41.25
C ALA A 44 13.72 12.99 -41.09
N LEU A 45 12.96 12.75 -42.16
CA LEU A 45 11.85 11.79 -42.12
C LEU A 45 12.35 10.36 -41.89
N ILE A 46 13.41 9.92 -42.57
CA ILE A 46 14.01 8.60 -42.35
C ILE A 46 14.43 8.47 -40.89
N VAL A 47 15.16 9.45 -40.36
CA VAL A 47 15.62 9.41 -38.96
C VAL A 47 14.43 9.37 -38.00
N ALA A 48 13.38 10.16 -38.26
CA ALA A 48 12.14 10.13 -37.49
C ALA A 48 11.45 8.76 -37.53
N LEU A 49 11.44 8.08 -38.67
CA LEU A 49 10.88 6.73 -38.80
C LEU A 49 11.73 5.68 -38.08
N THR A 50 13.06 5.80 -38.14
CA THR A 50 13.98 4.89 -37.45
C THR A 50 14.04 5.08 -35.94
N LYS A 51 13.58 6.24 -35.43
CA LYS A 51 13.44 6.38 -33.97
C LYS A 51 12.43 5.36 -33.47
N PRO A 52 12.77 4.61 -32.40
CA PRO A 52 11.83 3.69 -31.78
C PRO A 52 10.57 4.44 -31.32
N GLU A 53 9.44 3.75 -31.23
CA GLU A 53 8.26 4.33 -30.61
C GLU A 53 8.57 4.62 -29.15
N CYS A 54 8.56 5.90 -28.80
CA CYS A 54 8.66 6.36 -27.43
C CYS A 54 7.26 6.75 -27.00
N TYR A 55 6.40 5.76 -26.82
CA TYR A 55 5.44 5.93 -25.72
C TYR A 55 6.36 6.12 -24.52
N ILE A 56 6.40 7.34 -24.00
CA ILE A 56 7.24 7.59 -22.86
C ILE A 56 6.70 6.65 -21.79
N SER A 57 7.49 5.65 -21.41
CA SER A 57 7.35 4.96 -20.15
C SER A 57 7.69 5.99 -19.08
N TYR A 58 6.82 6.97 -18.89
CA TYR A 58 6.62 7.54 -17.58
C TYR A 58 5.96 6.41 -16.80
N ASP A 59 6.79 5.50 -16.30
CA ASP A 59 6.43 4.72 -15.13
C ASP A 59 6.38 5.69 -13.94
N TYR A 60 5.36 6.54 -13.93
CA TYR A 60 4.63 6.99 -12.77
C TYR A 60 3.46 7.85 -13.24
N GLN A 61 2.29 7.60 -12.67
CA GLN A 61 1.08 8.42 -12.78
C GLN A 61 0.10 8.10 -13.92
N SER A 62 -0.13 6.81 -14.20
CA SER A 62 -1.49 6.37 -14.51
C SER A 62 -2.21 6.11 -13.18
N SER A 63 -3.00 7.05 -12.71
CA SER A 63 -3.93 6.87 -11.60
C SER A 63 -5.09 5.97 -12.04
N SER A 64 -4.79 4.68 -12.25
CA SER A 64 -5.78 3.63 -12.45
C SER A 64 -5.70 2.69 -11.25
N LEU A 65 -6.85 2.19 -10.79
CA LEU A 65 -6.89 1.17 -9.73
C LEU A 65 -5.98 -0.03 -10.06
N LEU A 66 -5.78 -0.30 -11.34
CA LEU A 66 -4.90 -1.34 -11.85
C LEU A 66 -3.43 -1.10 -11.49
N SER A 67 -2.94 0.14 -11.60
CA SER A 67 -1.54 0.46 -11.27
C SER A 67 -1.30 0.43 -9.76
N GLN A 68 -2.28 0.86 -8.95
CA GLN A 68 -2.22 0.71 -7.50
C GLN A 68 -2.24 -0.77 -7.10
N ALA A 69 -3.10 -1.58 -7.70
CA ALA A 69 -3.15 -3.03 -7.47
C ALA A 69 -1.82 -3.70 -7.86
N ALA A 70 -1.21 -3.31 -8.98
CA ALA A 70 0.09 -3.83 -9.42
C ALA A 70 1.24 -3.44 -8.48
N GLN A 71 1.25 -2.19 -7.97
CA GLN A 71 2.22 -1.74 -6.97
C GLN A 71 2.02 -2.44 -5.61
N GLU A 72 0.77 -2.68 -5.21
CA GLU A 72 0.48 -3.43 -4.00
C GLU A 72 0.92 -4.89 -4.12
N GLU A 73 0.68 -5.52 -5.28
CA GLU A 73 1.11 -6.89 -5.53
C GLU A 73 2.63 -7.02 -5.57
N SER A 74 3.33 -6.09 -6.23
CA SER A 74 4.80 -6.08 -6.22
C SER A 74 5.36 -5.85 -4.81
N GLY A 75 4.76 -4.96 -4.02
CA GLY A 75 5.09 -4.78 -2.60
C GLY A 75 4.86 -6.05 -1.77
N LYS A 76 3.77 -6.78 -2.00
CA LYS A 76 3.49 -8.08 -1.36
C LYS A 76 4.52 -9.14 -1.75
N ARG A 77 4.91 -9.20 -3.03
CA ARG A 77 5.97 -10.12 -3.50
C ARG A 77 7.31 -9.80 -2.84
N MET A 78 7.65 -8.52 -2.71
CA MET A 78 8.87 -8.10 -1.99
C MET A 78 8.85 -8.49 -0.52
N LEU A 79 7.70 -8.35 0.17
CA LEU A 79 7.55 -8.79 1.56
C LEU A 79 7.66 -10.31 1.74
N ARG A 80 7.26 -11.10 0.73
CA ARG A 80 7.45 -12.56 0.74
C ARG A 80 8.91 -12.97 0.58
N ASN A 81 9.73 -12.14 -0.07
CA ASN A 81 11.15 -12.37 -0.31
C ASN A 81 12.03 -11.66 0.74
N ASP A 82 11.68 -11.77 2.02
CA ASP A 82 12.37 -11.15 3.17
C ASP A 82 12.52 -9.62 3.12
N GLY A 83 11.78 -8.95 2.25
CA GLY A 83 11.66 -7.49 2.24
C GLY A 83 10.97 -6.99 3.51
N TRP A 84 11.18 -5.73 3.85
CA TRP A 84 10.60 -5.13 5.04
C TRP A 84 9.86 -3.84 4.69
N LYS A 85 8.68 -3.66 5.30
CA LYS A 85 7.89 -2.44 5.17
C LYS A 85 8.30 -1.46 6.27
N CYS A 86 8.67 -0.26 5.87
CA CYS A 86 8.93 0.85 6.78
C CYS A 86 7.61 1.47 7.25
N GLN A 87 7.62 2.13 8.42
CA GLN A 87 6.47 2.86 8.93
C GLN A 87 6.04 4.03 8.02
N CYS A 88 6.91 4.54 7.14
CA CYS A 88 6.53 5.52 6.11
C CYS A 88 5.70 4.93 4.96
N GLY A 89 5.46 3.63 4.95
CA GLY A 89 4.68 2.92 3.93
C GLY A 89 5.51 2.31 2.80
N ARG A 90 6.77 2.72 2.62
CA ARG A 90 7.67 2.15 1.59
C ARG A 90 8.07 0.72 1.95
N VAL A 91 8.12 -0.14 0.94
CA VAL A 91 8.69 -1.50 1.04
C VAL A 91 10.12 -1.45 0.53
N ASN A 92 11.05 -1.91 1.35
CA ASN A 92 12.46 -2.01 1.01
C ASN A 92 12.86 -3.49 0.86
N PRO A 93 13.84 -3.83 0.02
CA PRO A 93 14.32 -5.19 -0.11
C PRO A 93 15.11 -5.62 1.14
N SER A 94 15.29 -6.93 1.31
CA SER A 94 15.91 -7.54 2.50
C SER A 94 17.31 -7.02 2.81
N TYR A 95 18.10 -6.75 1.76
CA TYR A 95 19.48 -6.25 1.84
C TYR A 95 19.61 -4.77 2.19
N THR A 96 18.51 -4.00 2.20
CA THR A 96 18.54 -2.58 2.52
C THR A 96 18.36 -2.39 4.02
N GLY A 97 19.38 -1.89 4.73
CA GLY A 97 19.31 -1.64 6.17
C GLY A 97 18.54 -0.37 6.56
N THR A 98 18.46 0.62 5.67
CA THR A 98 17.88 1.94 5.95
C THR A 98 16.93 2.37 4.85
N CYS A 99 15.71 2.78 5.22
CA CYS A 99 14.74 3.32 4.28
C CYS A 99 15.13 4.75 3.87
N ALA A 100 14.72 5.16 2.67
CA ALA A 100 14.87 6.53 2.17
C ALA A 100 14.25 7.61 3.08
N CYS A 101 13.33 7.26 3.98
CA CYS A 101 12.80 8.19 5.00
C CYS A 101 13.72 8.37 6.22
N GLY A 102 14.90 7.72 6.24
CA GLY A 102 15.91 7.82 7.30
C GLY A 102 15.80 6.79 8.43
N ARG A 103 14.81 5.89 8.40
CA ARG A 103 14.62 4.87 9.44
C ARG A 103 15.33 3.57 9.09
N SER A 104 16.00 2.95 10.08
CA SER A 104 16.61 1.63 9.89
C SER A 104 15.60 0.50 10.08
N LYS A 105 15.93 -0.66 9.50
CA LYS A 105 15.18 -1.91 9.64
C LYS A 105 15.07 -2.30 11.12
N ASP A 106 16.19 -2.24 11.85
CA ASP A 106 16.25 -2.63 13.27
C ASP A 106 15.32 -1.78 14.15
N MET A 107 15.22 -0.48 13.87
CA MET A 107 14.30 0.40 14.59
C MET A 107 12.83 -0.01 14.37
N VAL A 108 12.48 -0.36 13.14
CA VAL A 108 11.11 -0.79 12.79
C VAL A 108 10.80 -2.15 13.41
N ASP A 109 11.75 -3.08 13.39
CA ASP A 109 11.55 -4.42 13.94
C ASP A 109 11.47 -4.38 15.47
N GLU A 110 12.27 -3.53 16.14
CA GLU A 110 12.14 -3.27 17.58
C GLU A 110 10.77 -2.71 17.95
N GLN A 111 10.26 -1.75 17.17
CA GLN A 111 8.91 -1.19 17.38
C GLN A 111 7.83 -2.25 17.23
N LYS A 112 7.95 -3.16 16.26
CA LYS A 112 7.00 -4.28 16.09
C LYS A 112 7.04 -5.23 17.27
N ARG A 113 8.22 -5.59 17.76
CA ARG A 113 8.37 -6.46 18.94
C ARG A 113 7.69 -5.87 20.17
N LYS A 114 7.95 -4.60 20.45
CA LYS A 114 7.29 -3.88 21.56
C LYS A 114 5.77 -3.87 21.42
N ALA A 115 5.26 -3.55 20.24
CA ALA A 115 3.82 -3.54 19.98
C ALA A 115 3.18 -4.92 20.10
N GLU A 116 3.87 -5.99 19.70
CA GLU A 116 3.39 -7.37 19.88
C GLU A 116 3.37 -7.78 21.35
N GLU A 117 4.39 -7.41 22.11
CA GLU A 117 4.46 -7.69 23.55
C GLU A 117 3.39 -6.93 24.33
N GLU A 118 3.17 -5.65 24.03
CA GLU A 118 2.10 -4.84 24.61
C GLU A 118 0.71 -5.43 24.29
N ARG A 119 0.51 -5.92 23.07
CA ARG A 119 -0.74 -6.60 22.69
C ARG A 119 -0.97 -7.88 23.49
N LYS A 120 0.05 -8.72 23.66
CA LYS A 120 -0.04 -9.95 24.46
C LYS A 120 -0.37 -9.63 25.92
N LYS A 121 0.31 -8.63 26.50
CA LYS A 121 0.01 -8.15 27.87
C LYS A 121 -1.42 -7.65 28.00
N ALA A 122 -1.90 -6.83 27.06
CA ALA A 122 -3.27 -6.32 27.09
C ALA A 122 -4.33 -7.44 26.94
N GLU A 123 -4.04 -8.49 26.16
CA GLU A 123 -4.93 -9.64 26.00
C GLU A 123 -4.98 -10.52 27.26
N GLU A 124 -3.82 -10.75 27.89
CA GLU A 124 -3.74 -11.45 29.19
C GLU A 124 -4.42 -10.65 30.30
N GLU A 125 -4.22 -9.35 30.35
CA GLU A 125 -4.89 -8.45 31.31
C GLU A 125 -6.41 -8.48 31.12
N LYS A 126 -6.91 -8.38 29.88
CA LYS A 126 -8.34 -8.53 29.58
C LYS A 126 -8.89 -9.86 30.05
N LYS A 127 -8.23 -10.97 29.72
CA LYS A 127 -8.67 -12.30 30.13
C LYS A 127 -8.68 -12.46 31.66
N SER A 128 -7.70 -11.86 32.34
CA SER A 128 -7.65 -11.86 33.81
C SER A 128 -8.76 -11.00 34.43
N GLN A 129 -9.07 -9.84 33.85
CA GLN A 129 -10.18 -8.98 34.29
C GLN A 129 -11.54 -9.65 34.05
N GLU A 130 -11.75 -10.28 32.88
CA GLU A 130 -12.97 -11.03 32.57
C GLU A 130 -13.18 -12.18 33.55
N LYS A 131 -12.13 -12.95 33.83
CA LYS A 131 -12.19 -14.03 34.82
C LYS A 131 -12.49 -13.51 36.23
N LEU A 132 -11.85 -12.42 36.64
CA LEU A 132 -12.09 -11.81 37.95
C LEU A 132 -13.54 -11.27 38.06
N ALA A 133 -14.09 -10.70 36.99
CA ALA A 133 -15.47 -10.24 36.95
C ALA A 133 -16.46 -11.41 37.05
N GLU A 134 -16.19 -12.52 36.36
CA GLU A 134 -16.99 -13.74 36.44
C GLU A 134 -16.96 -14.35 37.86
N ASP A 135 -15.77 -14.43 38.47
CA ASP A 135 -15.59 -14.97 39.82
C ASP A 135 -16.31 -14.10 40.88
N ASN A 136 -16.26 -12.77 40.76
CA ASN A 136 -17.01 -11.87 41.64
C ASN A 136 -18.53 -12.05 41.48
N LEU A 137 -19.01 -12.24 40.25
CA LEU A 137 -20.44 -12.48 39.99
C LEU A 137 -20.91 -13.81 40.59
N LYS A 138 -20.10 -14.88 40.49
CA LYS A 138 -20.36 -16.16 41.17
C LYS A 138 -20.42 -15.99 42.69
N LEU A 139 -19.50 -15.21 43.27
CA LEU A 139 -19.45 -14.94 44.70
C LEU A 139 -20.69 -14.16 45.20
N ASP A 140 -21.14 -13.15 44.47
CA ASP A 140 -22.32 -12.37 44.85
C ASP A 140 -23.62 -13.18 44.75
N ASN A 141 -23.72 -14.09 43.78
CA ASN A 141 -24.82 -15.04 43.71
C ASN A 141 -24.83 -15.99 44.92
N LEU A 142 -23.67 -16.48 45.36
CA LEU A 142 -23.55 -17.32 46.56
C LEU A 142 -23.98 -16.56 47.83
N LYS A 143 -23.60 -15.29 47.98
CA LYS A 143 -24.02 -14.45 49.13
C LYS A 143 -25.54 -14.31 49.19
N LYS A 144 -26.18 -13.99 48.07
CA LYS A 144 -27.66 -13.87 47.98
C LYS A 144 -28.35 -15.19 48.33
N MET A 145 -27.81 -16.31 47.85
CA MET A 145 -28.34 -17.63 48.18
C MET A 145 -28.23 -17.97 49.67
N LYS A 146 -27.16 -17.52 50.33
CA LYS A 146 -26.99 -17.72 51.78
C LYS A 146 -27.99 -16.89 52.58
N GLU A 147 -28.26 -15.64 52.20
CA GLU A 147 -29.28 -14.83 52.87
C GLU A 147 -30.68 -15.46 52.79
N LEU A 148 -31.04 -16.03 51.64
CA LEU A 148 -32.33 -16.71 51.48
C LEU A 148 -32.46 -17.97 52.34
N LEU A 149 -31.36 -18.68 52.56
CA LEU A 149 -31.29 -19.80 53.50
C LEU A 149 -31.45 -19.31 54.94
N ASP A 150 -30.75 -18.23 55.32
CA ASP A 150 -30.80 -17.65 56.67
C ASP A 150 -32.20 -17.09 57.03
N VAL A 151 -32.97 -16.63 56.04
CA VAL A 151 -34.38 -16.19 56.18
C VAL A 151 -35.37 -17.38 56.21
N GLY A 152 -34.91 -18.60 55.94
CA GLY A 152 -35.74 -19.80 55.90
C GLY A 152 -36.59 -19.94 54.63
N ALA A 153 -36.27 -19.19 53.57
CA ALA A 153 -36.98 -19.25 52.29
C ALA A 153 -36.55 -20.44 51.41
N ILE A 154 -35.40 -21.06 51.70
CA ILE A 154 -34.81 -22.18 50.96
C ILE A 154 -34.34 -23.25 51.97
N THR A 155 -34.31 -24.52 51.57
CA THR A 155 -33.79 -25.63 52.38
C THR A 155 -32.28 -25.84 52.22
N GLN A 156 -31.64 -26.49 53.20
CA GLN A 156 -30.19 -26.77 53.20
C GLN A 156 -29.74 -27.58 51.95
N GLU A 157 -30.57 -28.53 51.51
CA GLU A 157 -30.27 -29.41 50.37
C GLU A 157 -30.29 -28.66 49.03
N GLU A 158 -31.22 -27.71 48.86
CA GLU A 158 -31.33 -26.87 47.67
C GLU A 158 -30.17 -25.87 47.55
N TYR A 159 -29.69 -25.37 48.69
CA TYR A 159 -28.50 -24.53 48.75
C TYR A 159 -27.24 -25.28 48.35
N ASP A 160 -27.00 -26.46 48.92
CA ASP A 160 -25.80 -27.25 48.64
C ASP A 160 -25.75 -27.74 47.18
N THR A 161 -26.89 -28.08 46.59
CA THR A 161 -26.99 -28.49 45.18
C THR A 161 -26.59 -27.35 44.23
N LYS A 162 -27.10 -26.13 44.47
CA LYS A 162 -26.78 -24.96 43.63
C LYS A 162 -25.37 -24.43 43.87
N LYS A 163 -24.84 -24.53 45.09
CA LYS A 163 -23.45 -24.19 45.40
C LYS A 163 -22.46 -25.06 44.61
N LYS A 164 -22.73 -26.37 44.50
CA LYS A 164 -21.95 -27.30 43.66
C LYS A 164 -22.00 -26.93 42.18
N GLN A 165 -23.20 -26.61 41.67
CA GLN A 165 -23.36 -26.16 40.28
C GLN A 165 -22.60 -24.87 39.94
N LEU A 166 -22.55 -23.90 40.86
CA LEU A 166 -21.89 -22.61 40.65
C LEU A 166 -20.36 -22.68 40.74
N LEU A 167 -19.85 -23.62 41.53
CA LEU A 167 -18.40 -23.80 41.76
C LEU A 167 -17.81 -24.95 40.93
N ASP A 168 -18.62 -25.66 40.16
CA ASP A 168 -18.23 -26.79 39.32
C ASP A 168 -17.48 -27.89 40.12
N ILE A 169 -18.01 -28.23 41.31
CA ILE A 169 -17.48 -29.24 42.26
C ILE A 169 -18.50 -30.32 42.62
#